data_AF-W1VMV8-F1
#
_entry.id   AF-W1VMV8-F1
#
_cell.length_a   1.000
_cell.length_b   1.000
_cell.length_c   1.000
_cell.angle_alpha   90.00
_cell.angle_beta   90.00
_cell.angle_gamma   90.00
#
_symmetry.space_group_name_H-M   'P 1'
#
loop_
_entity.id
_entity.type
_entity.pdbx_description
1 polymer ?
#
loop_
_entity_poly.entity_id
_entity_poly.type
_entity_poly.pdbx_seq_one_letter_code
_entity_poly.pdbx_strand_id
1 'polypeptide(L)' 'MSKRTFQPNNRRRAKVHGFRTRMSTR' A
#
# COMPACT_ATOMS: atom_id res chain seq x y z
N MET A 1 11.62 10.95 -19.83
CA MET A 1 10.33 10.96 -19.10
C MET A 1 10.58 10.75 -17.62
N SER A 2 10.20 11.70 -16.76
CA SER A 2 10.34 11.54 -15.30
C SER A 2 9.36 10.50 -14.75
N LYS A 3 9.81 9.75 -13.74
CA LYS A 3 9.01 8.73 -13.04
C LYS A 3 7.76 9.36 -12.43
N ARG A 4 6.60 8.72 -12.65
CA ARG A 4 5.33 9.16 -12.07
C ARG A 4 5.29 8.83 -10.58
N THR A 5 4.62 9.68 -9.80
CA THR A 5 4.54 9.57 -8.33
C THR A 5 3.95 8.24 -7.88
N PHE A 6 2.90 7.78 -8.56
CA PHE A 6 2.32 6.48 -8.31
C PHE A 6 2.99 5.40 -9.17
N GLN A 7 3.58 4.42 -8.50
CA GLN A 7 4.06 3.19 -9.11
C GLN A 7 3.31 2.02 -8.45
N PRO A 8 2.39 1.34 -9.16
CA PRO A 8 1.53 0.34 -8.55
C PRO A 8 2.34 -0.87 -8.08
N ASN A 9 2.09 -1.29 -6.85
CA ASN A 9 2.65 -2.53 -6.28
C ASN A 9 1.64 -3.16 -5.31
N ASN A 10 1.08 -4.30 -5.70
CA ASN A 10 0.01 -4.98 -4.95
C ASN A 10 0.47 -5.43 -3.55
N ARG A 11 1.71 -5.93 -3.43
CA ARG A 11 2.27 -6.36 -2.15
C ARG A 11 2.41 -5.18 -1.18
N ARG A 12 2.94 -4.04 -1.66
CA ARG A 12 3.06 -2.82 -0.85
C ARG A 12 1.69 -2.29 -0.44
N ARG A 13 0.74 -2.26 -1.37
CA ARG A 13 -0.64 -1.80 -1.11
C ARG A 13 -1.33 -2.67 -0.05
N ALA A 14 -1.22 -4.00 -0.15
CA ALA A 14 -1.84 -4.92 0.80
C ALA A 14 -1.21 -4.82 2.21
N LYS A 15 0.12 -4.68 2.31
CA LYS A 15 0.81 -4.55 3.61
C LYS A 15 0.51 -3.22 4.31
N VAL A 16 0.44 -2.12 3.57
CA VAL A 16 0.28 -0.78 4.18
C VAL A 16 -1.19 -0.40 4.34
N HIS A 17 -2.03 -0.72 3.35
CA HIS A 17 -3.43 -0.26 3.29
C HIS A 17 -4.47 -1.38 3.41
N GLY A 18 -4.04 -2.63 3.63
CA GLY A 18 -4.95 -3.78 3.73
C GLY A 18 -5.79 -3.76 5.01
N PHE A 19 -6.91 -4.49 4.97
CA PHE A 19 -7.83 -4.65 6.09
C PHE A 19 -7.13 -5.14 7.37
N ARG A 20 -6.27 -6.15 7.23
CA ARG A 20 -5.49 -6.71 8.36
C ARG A 20 -4.65 -5.65 9.06
N THR A 21 -4.00 -4.76 8.31
CA THR A 21 -3.17 -3.67 8.86
C THR A 21 -4.03 -2.65 9.60
N ARG A 22 -5.21 -2.30 9.05
CA ARG A 22 -6.16 -1.39 9.71
C ARG A 22 -6.74 -1.97 11.00
N MET A 23 -6.93 -3.28 11.05
CA MET A 23 -7.46 -4.00 12.23
C MET A 23 -6.38 -4.41 13.23
N SER A 24 -5.09 -4.21 12.91
CA SER A 24 -3.98 -4.60 13.80
C SER A 24 -3.84 -3.69 15.02
N THR A 25 -4.37 -2.47 14.94
CA THR A 25 -4.38 -1.47 16.01
C THR A 25 -5.80 -1.28 16.53
N ARG A 26 -5.95 -0.97 17.83
CA ARG A 26 -7.22 -0.72 18.50
C ARG A 26 -7.43 0.78 18.70
#